data_AF-K1URN9-F1
#
_entry.id   AF-K1URN9-F1
#
_cell.length_a   1.000
_cell.length_b   1.000
_cell.length_c   1.000
_cell.angle_alpha   90.00
_cell.angle_beta   90.00
_cell.angle_gamma   90.00
#
_symmetry.space_group_name_H-M   'P 1'
#
loop_
_entity.id
_entity.type
_entity.pdbx_description
1 polymer ?
#
loop_
_entity_poly.entity_id
_entity_poly.type
_entity_poly.pdbx_seq_one_letter_code
_entity_poly.pdbx_strand_id
1 'polypeptide(L)'
;METGSIRKLIVAAGCSAVLCSCGPSPDGRTVETESRTTSDAVIETIHSRRSIRRYKPVRVGRDTLQRILECGIWAPNGQGRESWQIRVADNPRLLAELDSLYGTASNRGKEASA
;
A
#
# COMPACT_ATOMS: atom_id res chain seq x y z
N MET A 1 -16.69 -30.76 -55.30
CA MET A 1 -16.20 -32.03 -55.87
C MET A 1 -14.98 -32.39 -55.06
N GLU A 2 -14.85 -33.49 -54.35
CA GLU A 2 -15.64 -34.71 -54.15
C GLU A 2 -15.04 -35.35 -52.87
N THR A 3 -15.91 -35.89 -52.01
CA THR A 3 -15.79 -37.09 -51.14
C THR A 3 -14.37 -37.53 -50.67
N GLY A 4 -14.06 -37.65 -49.38
CA GLY A 4 -14.70 -38.50 -48.37
C GLY A 4 -13.95 -39.84 -48.25
N SER A 5 -13.24 -40.10 -47.14
CA SER A 5 -12.92 -41.48 -46.74
C SER A 5 -12.59 -41.60 -45.25
N ILE A 6 -13.54 -42.20 -44.53
CA ILE A 6 -13.43 -42.62 -43.14
C ILE A 6 -13.03 -44.09 -43.14
N ARG A 7 -11.95 -44.45 -42.44
CA ARG A 7 -11.76 -45.82 -41.93
C ARG A 7 -11.42 -45.78 -40.44
N LYS A 8 -12.34 -46.38 -39.70
CA LYS A 8 -12.35 -46.63 -38.26
C LYS A 8 -11.15 -47.50 -37.87
N LEU A 9 -10.57 -47.26 -36.69
CA LEU A 9 -10.13 -48.33 -35.80
C LEU A 9 -9.97 -47.78 -34.38
N ILE A 10 -10.88 -48.23 -33.53
CA ILE A 10 -10.88 -48.13 -32.08
C ILE A 10 -9.84 -49.11 -31.56
N VAL A 11 -8.90 -48.65 -30.72
CA VAL A 11 -8.37 -49.47 -29.62
C VAL A 11 -8.21 -48.55 -28.41
N ALA A 12 -9.08 -48.77 -27.42
CA ALA A 12 -8.93 -48.27 -26.07
C ALA A 12 -8.17 -49.32 -25.23
N ALA A 13 -7.06 -48.90 -24.63
CA ALA A 13 -6.40 -49.51 -23.46
C ALA A 13 -5.29 -48.51 -23.08
N GLY A 14 -5.16 -47.95 -21.88
CA GLY A 14 -5.42 -48.48 -20.55
C GLY A 14 -4.17 -48.15 -19.73
N CYS A 15 -4.36 -47.34 -18.68
CA CYS A 15 -3.47 -46.96 -17.58
C CYS A 15 -2.02 -47.49 -17.53
N SER A 16 -1.04 -46.60 -17.27
CA SER A 16 -0.11 -46.79 -16.14
C SER A 16 0.66 -45.51 -15.80
N ALA A 17 0.59 -45.18 -14.52
CA ALA A 17 1.32 -44.09 -13.87
C ALA A 17 2.84 -44.30 -13.97
N VAL A 18 3.57 -43.25 -14.30
CA VAL A 18 5.01 -43.17 -14.00
C VAL A 18 5.18 -42.11 -12.91
N LEU A 19 5.22 -42.60 -11.68
CA LEU A 19 5.71 -41.91 -10.50
C LEU A 19 7.24 -42.10 -10.42
N CYS A 20 8.01 -41.02 -10.47
CA CYS A 20 9.36 -40.85 -9.88
C CYS A 20 9.95 -39.53 -10.43
N SER A 21 10.67 -38.68 -9.70
CA SER A 21 11.31 -38.83 -8.39
C SER A 21 11.72 -37.42 -7.91
N CYS A 22 11.46 -37.09 -6.65
CA CYS A 22 12.11 -35.98 -5.98
C CYS A 22 13.52 -36.41 -5.58
N GLY A 23 14.56 -35.76 -6.11
CA GLY A 23 15.91 -35.85 -5.57
C GLY A 23 16.19 -34.71 -4.59
N PRO A 24 16.74 -34.95 -3.39
CA PRO A 24 17.25 -33.87 -2.55
C PRO A 24 18.65 -33.45 -3.07
N SER A 25 18.81 -32.18 -3.45
CA SER A 25 20.14 -31.58 -3.62
C SER A 25 20.64 -31.08 -2.26
N PRO A 26 21.86 -31.44 -1.83
CA PRO A 26 22.47 -30.83 -0.67
C PRO A 26 23.12 -29.53 -1.13
N ASP A 27 22.68 -28.40 -0.60
CA ASP A 27 23.63 -27.33 -0.40
C ASP A 27 23.33 -26.61 0.91
N GLY A 28 24.27 -26.79 1.83
CA GLY A 28 24.27 -26.19 3.14
C GLY A 28 24.44 -24.68 3.00
N ARG A 29 23.32 -23.97 2.97
CA ARG A 29 23.28 -22.60 3.42
C ARG A 29 22.23 -22.51 4.51
N THR A 30 22.67 -22.63 5.75
CA THR A 30 21.96 -22.03 6.88
C THR A 30 22.00 -20.52 6.65
N VAL A 31 21.11 -20.04 5.78
CA VAL A 31 20.61 -18.68 5.92
C VAL A 31 19.86 -18.73 7.23
N GLU A 32 20.48 -18.19 8.27
CA GLU A 32 19.76 -17.79 9.47
C GLU A 32 18.65 -16.86 9.00
N THR A 33 17.50 -17.46 8.74
CA THR A 33 16.26 -16.76 8.60
C THR A 33 15.99 -16.30 10.02
N GLU A 34 16.49 -15.12 10.36
CA GLU A 34 15.94 -14.34 11.46
C GLU A 34 14.46 -14.21 11.13
N SER A 35 13.68 -15.13 11.69
CA SER A 35 12.24 -15.12 11.68
C SER A 35 11.83 -13.95 12.56
N ARG A 36 11.94 -12.74 12.01
CA ARG A 36 11.15 -11.61 12.47
C ARG A 36 9.73 -12.10 12.27
N THR A 37 9.07 -12.45 13.37
CA THR A 37 7.62 -12.65 13.37
C THR A 37 7.06 -11.49 12.58
N THR A 38 6.47 -11.78 11.43
CA THR A 38 5.77 -10.79 10.62
C THR A 38 4.63 -10.29 11.49
N SER A 39 4.92 -9.32 12.36
CA SER A 39 3.88 -8.50 12.95
C SER A 39 3.06 -8.00 11.78
N ASP A 40 1.75 -8.13 11.91
CA ASP A 40 0.85 -7.69 10.87
C ASP A 40 1.07 -6.18 10.70
N ALA A 41 1.81 -5.78 9.67
CA ALA A 41 2.44 -4.46 9.59
C ALA A 41 1.38 -3.35 9.65
N VAL A 42 0.16 -3.64 9.21
CA VAL A 42 -1.02 -2.79 9.34
C VAL A 42 -1.39 -2.54 10.79
N ILE A 43 -1.52 -3.61 11.59
CA ILE A 43 -1.87 -3.54 13.01
C ILE A 43 -0.80 -2.76 13.78
N GLU A 44 0.47 -3.08 13.58
CA GLU A 44 1.59 -2.39 14.23
C GLU A 44 1.62 -0.89 13.87
N THR A 45 1.43 -0.56 12.59
CA THR A 45 1.40 0.84 12.13
C THR A 45 0.26 1.61 12.79
N ILE A 46 -0.93 1.01 12.91
CA ILE A 46 -2.09 1.64 13.55
C ILE A 46 -1.83 1.88 15.04
N HIS A 47 -1.32 0.88 15.76
CA HIS A 47 -1.08 0.98 17.21
C HIS A 47 0.07 1.93 17.56
N SER A 48 1.14 1.93 16.77
CA SER A 48 2.35 2.73 17.06
C SER A 48 2.22 4.20 16.63
N ARG A 49 1.29 4.55 15.74
CA ARG A 49 1.13 5.91 15.22
C ARG A 49 0.80 6.92 16.33
N ARG A 50 1.62 7.97 16.46
CA ARG A 50 1.39 9.11 17.36
C ARG A 50 1.18 10.41 16.59
N SER A 51 0.46 11.36 17.19
CA SER A 51 0.32 12.72 16.65
C SER A 51 1.58 13.54 16.94
N ILE A 52 2.48 13.61 15.96
CA ILE A 52 3.71 14.42 16.01
C ILE A 52 3.40 15.87 15.61
N ARG A 53 3.97 16.84 16.33
CA ARG A 53 3.74 18.30 16.10
C ARG A 53 5.03 19.13 15.95
N ARG A 54 6.19 18.46 15.95
CA ARG A 54 7.49 19.07 15.65
C ARG A 54 8.10 18.27 14.50
N TYR A 55 8.22 18.89 13.34
CA TYR A 55 8.67 18.22 12.13
C TYR A 55 10.10 18.64 11.77
N LYS A 56 10.80 17.78 11.02
CA LYS A 56 12.09 18.15 10.43
C LYS A 56 11.86 19.18 9.32
N PRO A 57 12.81 20.10 9.05
CA PRO A 57 12.71 21.07 7.95
C PRO A 57 12.95 20.43 6.57
N VAL A 58 12.75 19.12 6.44
CA VAL A 58 13.00 18.34 5.22
C VAL A 58 11.68 18.15 4.50
N ARG A 59 11.64 18.49 3.21
CA ARG A 59 10.47 18.28 2.36
C ARG A 59 10.30 16.78 2.05
N VAL A 60 9.05 16.33 2.04
CA VAL A 60 8.68 14.98 1.57
C VAL A 60 8.65 14.96 0.05
N GLY A 61 9.19 13.91 -0.57
CA GLY A 61 9.19 13.75 -2.04
C GLY A 61 7.77 13.71 -2.61
N ARG A 62 7.59 14.21 -3.84
CA ARG A 62 6.28 14.29 -4.50
C ARG A 62 5.65 12.91 -4.70
N ASP A 63 6.44 11.91 -5.09
CA ASP A 63 5.95 10.54 -5.29
C ASP A 63 5.40 9.92 -4.00
N THR A 64 6.07 10.19 -2.88
CA THR A 64 5.62 9.76 -1.55
C THR A 64 4.30 10.42 -1.18
N LEU A 65 4.18 11.74 -1.40
CA LEU A 65 2.92 12.45 -1.15
C LEU A 65 1.79 11.90 -2.03
N GLN A 66 2.04 11.67 -3.32
CA GLN A 66 1.05 11.12 -4.24
C GLN A 66 0.58 9.74 -3.80
N ARG A 67 1.50 8.85 -3.38
CA ARG A 67 1.15 7.53 -2.83
C ARG A 67 0.21 7.64 -1.63
N ILE A 68 0.51 8.54 -0.69
CA ILE A 68 -0.32 8.76 0.51
C ILE A 68 -1.73 9.24 0.10
N LEU A 69 -1.79 10.19 -0.84
CA LEU A 69 -3.06 10.72 -1.33
C LEU A 69 -3.90 9.66 -2.02
N GLU A 70 -3.29 8.85 -2.88
CA GLU A 70 -3.95 7.73 -3.55
C GLU A 70 -4.57 6.76 -2.53
N CYS A 71 -3.80 6.35 -1.51
CA CYS A 71 -4.33 5.52 -0.43
C CYS A 71 -5.52 6.17 0.29
N GLY A 72 -5.51 7.49 0.49
CA GLY A 72 -6.60 8.22 1.12
C GLY A 72 -7.88 8.32 0.28
N ILE A 73 -7.74 8.43 -1.05
CA ILE A 73 -8.87 8.51 -2.00
C ILE A 73 -9.68 7.21 -2.00
N TRP A 74 -9.04 6.06 -1.78
CA TRP A 74 -9.71 4.77 -1.72
C TRP A 74 -10.56 4.53 -0.47
N ALA A 75 -10.64 5.49 0.46
CA ALA A 75 -11.52 5.38 1.60
C ALA A 75 -13.00 5.30 1.16
N PRO A 76 -13.84 4.46 1.80
CA PRO A 76 -15.26 4.42 1.51
C PRO A 76 -15.93 5.75 1.88
N ASN A 77 -16.98 6.10 1.15
CA ASN A 77 -17.67 7.38 1.34
C ASN A 77 -19.18 7.26 1.12
N GLY A 78 -19.92 8.16 1.76
CA GLY A 78 -21.38 8.18 1.69
C GLY A 78 -21.86 8.33 0.26
N GLN A 79 -22.60 7.34 -0.23
CA GLN A 79 -23.20 7.31 -1.57
C GLN A 79 -22.19 7.42 -2.74
N GLY A 80 -20.89 7.16 -2.52
CA GLY A 80 -19.89 7.23 -3.59
C GLY A 80 -19.68 8.63 -4.18
N ARG A 81 -20.03 9.69 -3.44
CA ARG A 81 -19.92 11.09 -3.90
C ARG A 81 -18.49 11.61 -3.97
N GLU A 82 -17.58 11.00 -3.21
CA GLU A 82 -16.17 11.43 -3.13
C GLU A 82 -16.04 12.94 -2.84
N SER A 83 -16.89 13.47 -1.95
CA SER A 83 -17.03 14.91 -1.68
C SER A 83 -15.80 15.59 -1.03
N TRP A 84 -14.63 14.97 -1.07
CA TRP A 84 -13.38 15.53 -0.55
C TRP A 84 -12.66 16.37 -1.59
N GLN A 85 -11.92 17.36 -1.09
CA GLN A 85 -10.92 18.06 -1.88
C GLN A 85 -9.62 18.05 -1.10
N ILE A 86 -8.59 17.44 -1.69
CA ILE A 86 -7.27 17.41 -1.09
C ILE A 86 -6.39 18.47 -1.77
N ARG A 87 -5.64 19.21 -0.96
CA ARG A 87 -4.67 20.22 -1.41
C ARG A 87 -3.36 19.98 -0.70
N VAL A 88 -2.27 19.99 -1.45
CA VAL A 88 -0.91 19.89 -0.91
C VAL A 88 -0.33 21.29 -0.83
N ALA A 89 -0.16 21.81 0.39
CA ALA A 89 0.52 23.07 0.64
C ALA A 89 1.98 22.80 1.02
N ASP A 90 2.90 22.90 0.06
CA ASP A 90 4.34 22.71 0.29
C ASP A 90 5.20 23.90 -0.20
N ASN A 91 4.54 24.99 -0.62
CA ASN A 91 5.18 26.26 -0.91
C ASN A 91 5.53 26.98 0.42
N PRO A 92 6.81 27.33 0.66
CA PRO A 92 7.22 27.97 1.91
C PRO A 92 6.50 29.29 2.22
N ARG A 93 6.19 30.09 1.20
CA ARG A 93 5.46 31.35 1.36
C ARG A 93 4.02 31.09 1.81
N LEU A 94 3.34 30.16 1.16
CA LEU A 94 1.97 29.78 1.55
C LEU A 94 1.93 29.24 2.97
N LEU A 95 2.90 28.39 3.34
CA LEU A 95 3.00 27.87 4.71
C LEU A 95 3.23 28.98 5.74
N ALA A 96 4.09 29.95 5.45
CA ALA A 96 4.30 31.11 6.33
C ALA A 96 3.05 31.99 6.48
N GLU A 97 2.31 32.20 5.38
CA GLU A 97 1.04 32.93 5.41
C GLU A 97 -0.01 32.17 6.25
N LEU A 98 -0.13 30.85 6.10
CA LEU A 98 -1.00 30.02 6.93
C LEU A 98 -0.61 30.07 8.41
N ASP A 99 0.68 29.92 8.73
CA ASP A 99 1.18 30.00 10.10
C ASP A 99 0.88 31.36 10.74
N SER A 100 1.03 32.45 9.98
CA SER A 100 0.70 33.80 10.46
C SER A 100 -0.79 33.93 10.81
N LEU A 101 -1.68 33.43 9.94
CA LEU A 101 -3.13 33.47 10.18
C LEU A 101 -3.52 32.69 11.43
N TYR A 102 -2.98 31.48 11.60
CA TYR A 102 -3.31 30.63 12.74
C TYR A 102 -2.63 31.05 14.05
N GLY A 103 -1.40 31.57 13.98
CA GLY A 103 -0.71 32.13 15.15
C GLY A 103 -1.45 33.33 15.74
N THR A 104 -1.99 34.19 14.87
CA THR A 104 -2.79 35.34 15.27
C THR A 104 -4.12 34.92 15.93
N ALA A 105 -4.79 33.90 15.37
CA ALA A 105 -6.03 33.36 15.95
C ALA A 105 -5.80 32.68 17.31
N SER A 106 -4.70 31.94 17.46
CA SER A 106 -4.34 31.30 18.72
C SER A 106 -4.01 32.29 19.84
N ASN A 107 -3.51 33.47 19.52
CA ASN A 107 -3.17 34.49 20.52
C ASN A 107 -4.38 35.33 20.94
N ARG A 108 -5.34 35.61 20.03
CA ARG A 108 -6.58 36.31 20.39
C ARG A 108 -7.41 35.59 21.46
N GLY A 109 -7.44 34.25 21.44
CA GLY A 109 -8.14 33.46 22.46
C GLY A 109 -7.51 33.59 23.86
N LYS A 110 -6.22 33.91 23.94
CA LYS A 110 -5.51 34.12 25.20
C LYS A 110 -5.70 35.54 25.74
N GLU A 111 -5.80 36.54 24.86
CA GLU A 111 -6.05 37.94 25.23
C GLU A 111 -7.52 38.18 25.64
N ALA A 112 -8.48 37.44 25.09
CA ALA A 112 -9.90 37.55 25.46
C ALA A 112 -10.28 36.81 26.76
N SER A 113 -9.34 36.06 27.36
CA SER A 113 -9.54 35.33 28.62
C SER A 113 -8.69 35.88 29.77
N ALA A 114 -8.05 37.04 29.57
CA ALA A 114 -7.31 37.79 30.58
C ALA A 114 -8.10 39.06 30.93
#